data_AF-A0A934BED9-F1
#
_entry.id   AF-A0A934BED9-F1
#
_cell.length_a   1.000
_cell.length_b   1.000
_cell.length_c   1.000
_cell.angle_alpha   90.00
_cell.angle_beta   90.00
_cell.angle_gamma   90.00
#
_symmetry.space_group_name_H-M   'P 1'
#
loop_
_entity.id
_entity.type
_entity.pdbx_description
1 polymer ?
#
loop_
_entity_poly.entity_id
_entity_poly.type
_entity_poly.pdbx_seq_one_letter_code
_entity_poly.pdbx_strand_id
1 'polypeptide(L)'
;MSSDLQIGLSGILTAQRSMLVTSHNISNANTKGYTKQSSVLAARNPTITTAGTLGQGVELVKIIRHKDDYLNSRLRDISSSIGSASIKSQYLKELETVFNETSDSSLNNALSSFFKGINDLSQYPEDMSIRSTFLENANTLTDTFRRIVSELDQ
;
A
#
# COMPACT_ATOMS: atom_id res chain seq x y z
N MET A 1 57.33 -20.47 -6.67
CA MET A 1 57.47 -19.06 -7.12
C MET A 1 56.20 -18.50 -7.76
N SER A 2 55.48 -19.25 -8.63
CA SER A 2 54.24 -18.73 -9.26
C SER A 2 52.99 -18.80 -8.37
N SER A 3 52.81 -19.85 -7.55
CA SER A 3 51.63 -20.04 -6.68
C SER A 3 51.55 -19.03 -5.54
N ASP A 4 52.67 -18.79 -4.84
CA ASP A 4 52.68 -17.97 -3.62
C ASP A 4 52.48 -16.49 -3.95
N LEU A 5 53.05 -16.05 -5.07
CA LEU A 5 52.82 -14.71 -5.61
C LEU A 5 51.36 -14.52 -6.03
N GLN A 6 50.73 -15.55 -6.61
CA GLN A 6 49.32 -15.51 -7.00
C GLN A 6 48.38 -15.46 -5.78
N ILE A 7 48.71 -16.19 -4.71
CA ILE A 7 48.00 -16.14 -3.43
C ILE A 7 48.15 -14.73 -2.82
N GLY A 8 49.37 -14.20 -2.72
CA GLY A 8 49.63 -12.86 -2.20
C GLY A 8 48.92 -11.76 -3.00
N LEU A 9 48.96 -11.84 -4.32
CA LEU A 9 48.26 -10.94 -5.22
C LEU A 9 46.74 -10.99 -5.00
N SER A 10 46.16 -12.18 -4.87
CA SER A 10 44.73 -12.34 -4.59
C SER A 10 44.31 -11.72 -3.24
N GLY A 11 45.17 -11.83 -2.23
CA GLY A 11 44.98 -11.23 -0.91
C GLY A 11 44.96 -9.71 -0.96
N ILE A 12 45.96 -9.11 -1.62
CA ILE A 12 46.06 -7.64 -1.77
C ILE A 12 44.87 -7.09 -2.55
N LEU A 13 44.51 -7.72 -3.68
CA LEU A 13 43.37 -7.28 -4.49
C LEU A 13 42.04 -7.39 -3.74
N THR A 14 41.85 -8.46 -2.97
CA THR A 14 40.64 -8.66 -2.16
C THR A 14 40.57 -7.68 -0.99
N ALA A 15 41.70 -7.37 -0.36
CA ALA A 15 41.81 -6.34 0.68
C ALA A 15 41.49 -4.95 0.11
N GLN A 16 42.05 -4.60 -1.05
CA GLN A 16 41.76 -3.34 -1.74
C GLN A 16 40.26 -3.18 -2.02
N ARG A 17 39.61 -4.22 -2.54
CA ARG A 17 38.15 -4.21 -2.78
C ARG A 17 37.35 -4.08 -1.49
N SER A 18 37.75 -4.74 -0.42
CA SER A 18 37.09 -4.60 0.89
C SER A 18 37.25 -3.19 1.47
N MET A 19 38.42 -2.55 1.27
CA MET A 19 38.63 -1.15 1.65
C MET A 19 37.74 -0.20 0.84
N LEU A 20 37.50 -0.46 -0.44
CA LEU A 20 36.54 0.32 -1.24
C LEU A 20 35.12 0.23 -0.67
N VAL A 21 34.68 -0.96 -0.22
CA VAL A 21 33.37 -1.12 0.44
C VAL A 21 33.32 -0.34 1.76
N THR A 22 34.38 -0.37 2.55
CA THR A 22 34.49 0.44 3.77
C THR A 22 34.46 1.94 3.47
N SER A 23 35.21 2.40 2.46
CA SER A 23 35.20 3.79 2.02
C SER A 23 33.81 4.21 1.56
N HIS A 24 33.12 3.38 0.79
CA HIS A 24 31.74 3.61 0.37
C HIS A 24 30.77 3.72 1.55
N ASN A 25 30.92 2.86 2.58
CA ASN A 25 30.15 2.95 3.82
C ASN A 25 30.40 4.28 4.56
N ILE A 26 31.66 4.69 4.69
CA ILE A 26 32.03 5.92 5.39
C ILE A 26 31.46 7.14 4.65
N SER A 27 31.66 7.22 3.33
CA SER A 27 31.19 8.34 2.51
C SER A 27 29.67 8.49 2.51
N ASN A 28 28.93 7.39 2.68
CA ASN A 28 27.47 7.39 2.67
C ASN A 28 26.84 7.18 4.05
N ALA A 29 27.63 7.21 5.13
CA ALA A 29 27.14 6.93 6.48
C ALA A 29 25.98 7.83 6.90
N ASN A 30 26.00 9.09 6.43
CA ASN A 30 24.98 10.10 6.72
C ASN A 30 23.96 10.28 5.59
N THR A 31 24.03 9.48 4.52
CA THR A 31 23.09 9.57 3.40
C THR A 31 21.78 8.86 3.78
N LYS A 32 20.66 9.60 3.76
CA LYS A 32 19.33 9.03 4.06
C LYS A 32 19.02 7.85 3.14
N GLY A 33 18.55 6.74 3.72
CA GLY A 33 18.25 5.50 2.98
C GLY A 33 19.47 4.64 2.65
N TYR A 34 20.68 5.05 3.05
CA TYR A 34 21.86 4.21 2.93
C TYR A 34 21.77 2.97 3.83
N THR A 35 22.36 1.88 3.36
CA THR A 35 22.41 0.61 4.09
C THR A 35 23.86 0.14 4.14
N LYS A 36 24.36 -0.19 5.33
CA LYS A 36 25.73 -0.71 5.50
C LYS A 36 25.95 -1.93 4.62
N GLN A 37 27.10 -1.97 3.97
CA GLN A 37 27.58 -3.06 3.14
C GLN A 37 28.71 -3.82 3.83
N SER A 38 28.73 -5.14 3.72
CA SER A 38 29.83 -5.99 4.20
C SER A 38 30.33 -6.91 3.08
N SER A 39 31.66 -7.05 2.97
CA SER A 39 32.28 -7.96 2.02
C SER A 39 32.34 -9.38 2.59
N VAL A 40 31.97 -10.36 1.77
CA VAL A 40 32.12 -11.78 2.06
C VAL A 40 33.31 -12.29 1.27
N LEU A 41 34.30 -12.82 1.97
CA LEU A 41 35.50 -13.38 1.41
C LEU A 41 35.40 -14.91 1.47
N ALA A 42 35.87 -15.59 0.42
CA ALA A 42 35.97 -17.04 0.41
C ALA A 42 37.31 -17.47 -0.21
N ALA A 43 37.75 -18.68 0.15
CA ALA A 43 38.88 -19.30 -0.52
C ALA A 43 38.50 -19.62 -1.97
N ARG A 44 39.41 -19.34 -2.90
CA ARG A 44 39.27 -19.78 -4.29
C ARG A 44 39.32 -21.29 -4.37
N ASN A 45 38.65 -21.84 -5.38
CA ASN A 45 38.70 -23.27 -5.67
C ASN A 45 40.16 -23.73 -5.77
N PRO A 46 40.57 -24.77 -5.02
CA PRO A 46 41.95 -25.22 -5.06
C PRO A 46 42.25 -25.98 -6.37
N THR A 47 43.52 -26.00 -6.75
CA THR A 47 44.01 -26.83 -7.87
C THR A 47 44.43 -28.19 -7.33
N ILE A 48 43.95 -29.28 -7.95
CA ILE A 48 44.36 -30.64 -7.60
C ILE A 48 45.63 -30.98 -8.39
N THR A 49 46.66 -31.46 -7.70
CA THR A 49 47.94 -31.88 -8.29
C THR A 49 48.30 -33.28 -7.81
N THR A 50 49.26 -33.94 -8.49
CA THR A 50 49.76 -35.27 -8.08
C THR A 50 50.35 -35.28 -6.65
N ALA A 51 50.79 -34.13 -6.15
CA ALA A 51 51.33 -33.95 -4.79
C ALA A 51 50.28 -33.54 -3.74
N GLY A 52 49.02 -33.36 -4.14
CA GLY A 52 47.92 -32.95 -3.27
C GLY A 52 47.16 -31.71 -3.74
N THR A 53 46.31 -31.17 -2.86
CA THR A 53 45.44 -30.02 -3.10
C THR A 53 46.15 -28.71 -2.80
N LEU A 54 46.31 -27.84 -3.79
CA LEU A 54 46.96 -26.53 -3.66
C LEU A 54 45.92 -25.40 -3.62
N GLY A 55 45.92 -24.60 -2.56
CA GLY A 55 45.04 -23.43 -2.46
C GLY A 55 45.39 -22.34 -3.47
N GLN A 56 44.37 -21.66 -4.01
CA GLN A 56 44.53 -20.57 -5.00
C GLN A 56 44.36 -19.16 -4.41
N GLY A 57 44.35 -19.04 -3.08
CA GLY A 57 44.20 -17.77 -2.36
C GLY A 57 42.74 -17.42 -2.07
N VAL A 58 42.44 -16.13 -1.95
CA VAL A 58 41.15 -15.60 -1.49
C VAL A 58 40.51 -14.71 -2.54
N GLU A 59 39.18 -14.66 -2.53
CA GLU A 59 38.43 -13.71 -3.35
C GLU A 59 37.22 -13.13 -2.60
N LEU A 60 36.81 -11.95 -3.03
CA LEU A 60 35.54 -11.35 -2.62
C LEU A 60 34.43 -12.00 -3.45
N VAL A 61 33.57 -12.78 -2.79
CA VAL A 61 32.48 -13.52 -3.46
C VAL A 61 31.15 -12.78 -3.45
N LYS A 62 30.92 -11.90 -2.46
CA LYS A 62 29.66 -11.16 -2.34
C LYS A 62 29.83 -9.88 -1.54
N ILE A 63 29.01 -8.89 -1.84
CA ILE A 63 28.75 -7.74 -0.97
C ILE A 63 27.31 -7.86 -0.48
N ILE A 64 27.12 -7.96 0.83
CA ILE A 64 25.80 -8.05 1.48
C ILE A 64 25.42 -6.69 2.03
N ARG A 65 24.15 -6.30 1.84
CA ARG A 65 23.55 -5.09 2.41
C ARG A 65 22.82 -5.48 3.70
N HIS A 66 23.13 -4.81 4.80
CA HIS A 66 22.47 -5.04 6.09
C HIS A 66 21.16 -4.25 6.17
N LYS A 67 20.11 -4.76 5.52
CA LYS A 67 18.74 -4.25 5.63
C LYS A 67 17.93 -5.13 6.57
N ASP A 68 16.99 -4.53 7.30
CA ASP A 68 15.98 -5.28 8.03
C ASP A 68 14.88 -5.71 7.05
N ASP A 69 15.00 -6.91 6.49
CA ASP A 69 14.05 -7.44 5.51
C ASP A 69 12.65 -7.66 6.10
N TYR A 70 12.57 -7.98 7.40
CA TYR A 70 11.31 -8.14 8.12
C TYR A 70 10.59 -6.80 8.25
N LEU A 71 11.28 -5.76 8.73
CA LEU A 71 10.72 -4.41 8.84
C LEU A 71 10.28 -3.87 7.47
N ASN A 72 11.08 -4.08 6.42
CA ASN A 72 10.72 -3.68 5.06
C ASN A 72 9.48 -4.42 4.54
N SER A 73 9.32 -5.71 4.87
CA SER A 73 8.10 -6.45 4.52
C SER A 73 6.90 -5.89 5.25
N ARG A 74 7.01 -5.70 6.57
CA ARG A 74 5.93 -5.12 7.40
C ARG A 74 5.53 -3.73 6.91
N LEU A 75 6.51 -2.91 6.54
CA LEU A 75 6.24 -1.58 5.97
C LEU A 75 5.39 -1.69 4.69
N ARG A 76 5.77 -2.59 3.76
CA ARG A 76 4.99 -2.81 2.52
C ARG A 76 3.58 -3.27 2.80
N ASP A 77 3.41 -4.23 3.72
CA ASP A 77 2.10 -4.79 4.07
C ASP A 77 1.19 -3.73 4.69
N ILE A 78 1.73 -2.92 5.61
CA ILE A 78 1.02 -1.81 6.25
C ILE A 78 0.67 -0.74 5.22
N SER A 79 1.61 -0.34 4.36
CA SER A 79 1.35 0.64 3.30
C SER A 79 0.25 0.17 2.34
N SER A 80 0.24 -1.10 1.96
CA SER A 80 -0.83 -1.68 1.14
C SER A 80 -2.18 -1.63 1.85
N SER A 81 -2.20 -1.98 3.15
CA SER A 81 -3.43 -1.95 3.96
C SER A 81 -3.98 -0.53 4.11
N ILE A 82 -3.11 0.45 4.35
CA ILE A 82 -3.47 1.87 4.42
C ILE A 82 -4.03 2.34 3.07
N GLY A 83 -3.37 1.99 1.95
CA GLY A 83 -3.86 2.34 0.62
C GLY A 83 -5.26 1.80 0.34
N SER A 84 -5.50 0.52 0.64
CA SER A 84 -6.81 -0.10 0.50
C SER A 84 -7.88 0.57 1.38
N ALA A 85 -7.56 0.80 2.66
CA ALA A 85 -8.48 1.46 3.59
C ALA A 85 -8.78 2.91 3.18
N SER A 86 -7.79 3.64 2.65
CA SER A 86 -7.95 5.01 2.17
C SER A 86 -8.89 5.08 0.97
N ILE A 87 -8.69 4.20 -0.03
CA ILE A 87 -9.57 4.13 -1.22
C ILE A 87 -10.99 3.76 -0.79
N LYS A 88 -11.14 2.76 0.09
CA LYS A 88 -12.45 2.38 0.63
C LYS A 88 -13.12 3.53 1.36
N SER A 89 -12.39 4.25 2.19
CA SER A 89 -12.91 5.42 2.92
C SER A 89 -13.37 6.53 1.97
N GLN A 90 -12.60 6.80 0.91
CA GLN A 90 -12.97 7.77 -0.11
C GLN A 90 -14.32 7.42 -0.77
N TYR A 91 -14.47 6.20 -1.27
CA TYR A 91 -15.73 5.76 -1.89
C TYR A 91 -16.90 5.74 -0.90
N LEU A 92 -16.67 5.34 0.36
CA LEU A 92 -17.71 5.40 1.38
C LEU A 92 -18.16 6.83 1.66
N LYS A 93 -17.25 7.81 1.63
CA LYS A 93 -17.58 9.22 1.82
C LYS A 93 -18.35 9.81 0.62
N GLU A 94 -18.02 9.38 -0.59
CA GLU A 94 -18.81 9.71 -1.78
C GLU A 94 -20.22 9.14 -1.65
N LEU A 95 -20.36 7.87 -1.25
CA LEU A 95 -21.66 7.25 -0.97
C LEU A 95 -22.45 7.98 0.13
N GLU A 96 -21.82 8.36 1.24
CA GLU A 96 -22.46 9.16 2.30
C GLU A 96 -23.04 10.47 1.75
N THR A 97 -22.33 11.10 0.81
CA THR A 97 -22.78 12.34 0.15
C THR A 97 -23.99 12.08 -0.74
N VAL A 98 -24.04 10.94 -1.45
CA VAL A 98 -25.19 10.56 -2.30
C VAL A 98 -26.47 10.39 -1.50
N PHE A 99 -26.39 9.69 -0.37
CA PHE A 99 -27.54 9.45 0.51
C PHE A 99 -28.00 10.73 1.23
N ASN A 100 -27.09 11.70 1.43
CA ASN A 100 -27.36 13.05 1.93
C ASN A 100 -28.37 13.09 3.11
N GLU A 101 -28.15 12.25 4.12
CA GLU A 101 -29.09 11.99 5.22
C GLU A 101 -29.40 13.21 6.10
N THR A 102 -28.65 14.31 5.98
CA THR A 102 -28.79 15.52 6.79
C THR A 102 -29.63 16.62 6.16
N SER A 103 -30.09 16.48 4.90
CA SER A 103 -30.99 17.46 4.26
C SER A 103 -32.47 17.13 4.48
N ASP A 104 -33.34 18.14 4.37
CA ASP A 104 -34.80 17.97 4.37
C ASP A 104 -35.29 17.03 3.25
N SER A 105 -34.48 16.89 2.20
CA SER A 105 -34.67 15.98 1.06
C SER A 105 -33.99 14.60 1.20
N SER A 106 -33.61 14.21 2.42
CA SER A 106 -33.07 12.87 2.69
C SER A 106 -34.09 11.78 2.35
N LEU A 107 -33.59 10.58 2.05
CA LEU A 107 -34.45 9.43 1.77
C LEU A 107 -35.35 9.10 2.97
N ASN A 108 -34.82 9.22 4.19
CA ASN A 108 -35.57 9.00 5.42
C ASN A 108 -36.74 9.98 5.58
N ASN A 109 -36.49 11.28 5.33
CA ASN A 109 -37.53 12.31 5.42
C ASN A 109 -38.61 12.14 4.34
N ALA A 110 -38.20 11.78 3.11
CA ALA A 110 -39.13 11.50 2.02
C ALA A 110 -40.02 10.29 2.33
N LEU A 111 -39.45 9.20 2.85
CA LEU A 111 -40.20 8.02 3.28
C LEU A 111 -41.15 8.35 4.44
N SER A 112 -40.67 9.08 5.45
CA SER A 112 -41.49 9.47 6.61
C SER A 112 -42.67 10.34 6.19
N SER A 113 -42.47 11.31 5.30
CA SER A 113 -43.53 12.18 4.76
C SER A 113 -44.53 11.40 3.90
N PHE A 114 -44.06 10.44 3.10
CA PHE A 114 -44.92 9.56 2.32
C PHE A 114 -45.84 8.70 3.20
N PHE A 115 -45.28 8.03 4.22
CA PHE A 115 -46.09 7.19 5.13
C PHE A 115 -47.05 8.02 5.99
N LYS A 116 -46.63 9.22 6.41
CA LYS A 116 -47.53 10.16 7.08
C LYS A 116 -48.68 10.58 6.15
N GLY A 117 -48.39 10.93 4.89
CA GLY A 117 -49.39 11.27 3.90
C GLY A 117 -50.37 10.13 3.60
N ILE A 118 -49.90 8.88 3.56
CA ILE A 118 -50.78 7.69 3.47
C ILE A 118 -51.72 7.61 4.68
N ASN A 119 -51.19 7.83 5.88
CA ASN A 119 -51.98 7.75 7.11
C ASN A 119 -53.07 8.84 7.13
N ASP A 120 -52.70 10.08 6.79
CA ASP A 120 -53.63 11.21 6.73
C ASP A 120 -54.72 10.97 5.66
N LEU A 121 -54.34 10.46 4.49
CA LEU A 121 -55.29 10.11 3.43
C LEU A 121 -56.24 8.97 3.84
N SER A 122 -55.78 8.00 4.63
CA SER A 122 -56.62 6.91 5.13
C SER A 122 -57.67 7.38 6.13
N GLN A 123 -57.38 8.44 6.88
CA GLN A 123 -58.31 9.03 7.85
C GLN A 123 -59.32 9.96 7.15
N TYR A 124 -58.89 10.68 6.11
CA TYR A 124 -59.69 11.72 5.44
C TYR A 124 -59.64 11.59 3.90
N PRO A 125 -60.19 10.51 3.32
CA PRO A 125 -60.05 10.21 1.89
C PRO A 125 -60.79 11.18 0.96
N GLU A 126 -61.82 11.87 1.47
CA GLU A 126 -62.64 12.82 0.70
C GLU A 126 -62.04 14.24 0.67
N ASP A 127 -61.02 14.53 1.49
CA ASP A 127 -60.39 15.86 1.53
C ASP A 127 -59.42 16.04 0.35
N MET A 128 -59.77 16.91 -0.58
CA MET A 128 -58.97 17.23 -1.76
C MET A 128 -57.58 17.78 -1.43
N SER A 129 -57.44 18.53 -0.33
CA SER A 129 -56.16 19.09 0.11
C SER A 129 -55.20 17.99 0.55
N ILE A 130 -55.72 17.02 1.32
CA ILE A 130 -54.95 15.85 1.78
C ILE A 130 -54.54 14.97 0.60
N ARG A 131 -55.42 14.75 -0.38
CA ARG A 131 -55.10 14.03 -1.62
C ARG A 131 -53.98 14.71 -2.41
N SER A 132 -54.04 16.04 -2.55
CA SER A 132 -52.98 16.81 -3.24
C SER A 132 -51.65 16.72 -2.50
N THR A 133 -51.68 16.80 -1.17
CA THR A 133 -50.47 16.72 -0.33
C THR A 133 -49.83 15.33 -0.41
N PHE A 134 -50.63 14.26 -0.41
CA PHE A 134 -50.13 12.91 -0.58
C PHE A 134 -49.46 12.70 -1.94
N LEU A 135 -50.06 13.20 -3.03
CA LEU A 135 -49.47 13.11 -4.37
C LEU A 135 -48.11 13.82 -4.43
N GLU A 136 -47.99 14.99 -3.81
CA GLU A 136 -46.72 15.72 -3.74
C GLU A 136 -45.64 14.96 -2.96
N ASN A 137 -46.01 14.37 -1.81
CA ASN A 137 -45.11 13.52 -1.04
C ASN A 137 -44.65 12.28 -1.83
N ALA A 138 -45.55 11.68 -2.63
CA ALA A 138 -45.23 10.54 -3.50
C ALA A 138 -44.29 10.92 -4.67
N ASN A 139 -44.51 12.09 -5.28
CA ASN A 139 -43.61 12.62 -6.31
C ASN A 139 -42.23 12.90 -5.72
N THR A 140 -42.16 13.56 -4.56
CA THR A 140 -40.91 13.86 -3.86
C THR A 140 -40.11 12.58 -3.58
N LEU A 141 -40.76 11.52 -3.08
CA LEU A 141 -40.11 10.23 -2.82
C LEU A 141 -39.55 9.62 -4.11
N THR A 142 -40.32 9.66 -5.20
CA THR A 142 -39.90 9.13 -6.50
C THR A 142 -38.69 9.89 -7.05
N ASP A 143 -38.69 11.22 -6.93
CA ASP A 143 -37.59 12.06 -7.39
C ASP A 143 -36.33 11.87 -6.53
N THR A 144 -36.47 11.67 -5.22
CA THR A 144 -35.35 11.30 -4.36
C THR A 144 -34.74 9.95 -4.76
N PHE A 145 -35.54 8.93 -5.06
CA PHE A 145 -35.01 7.65 -5.56
C PHE A 145 -34.29 7.82 -6.90
N ARG A 146 -34.86 8.57 -7.84
CA ARG A 146 -34.23 8.83 -9.15
C ARG A 146 -32.91 9.57 -9.01
N ARG A 147 -32.84 10.56 -8.11
CA ARG A 147 -31.60 11.29 -7.82
C ARG A 147 -30.52 10.34 -7.29
N ILE A 148 -30.84 9.53 -6.28
CA ILE A 148 -29.89 8.56 -5.69
C ILE A 148 -29.38 7.59 -6.75
N VAL A 149 -30.26 7.01 -7.57
CA VAL A 149 -29.85 6.11 -8.66
C VAL A 149 -28.94 6.83 -9.66
N SER A 150 -29.30 8.04 -10.08
CA SER A 150 -28.48 8.82 -11.01
C SER A 150 -27.11 9.21 -10.45
N GLU A 151 -26.99 9.39 -9.14
CA GLU A 151 -25.72 9.70 -8.47
C GLU A 151 -24.87 8.43 -8.23
N LEU A 152 -25.49 7.25 -8.11
CA LEU A 152 -24.79 5.96 -8.01
C LEU A 152 -24.29 5.42 -9.36
N ASP A 153 -24.95 5.79 -10.47
CA ASP A 153 -24.58 5.38 -11.82
C ASP A 153 -23.43 6.21 -12.43
N GLN A 154 -22.98 7.29 -11.75
CA GLN A 154 -21.83 8.12 -12.14
C GLN A 154 -20.50 7.54 -11.63
#